data_AF-A0A941YF42-F1
#
_entry.id   AF-A0A941YF42-F1
#
_cell.length_a   1.000
_cell.length_b   1.000
_cell.length_c   1.000
_cell.angle_alpha   90.00
_cell.angle_beta   90.00
_cell.angle_gamma   90.00
#
_symmetry.space_group_name_H-M   'P 1'
#
loop_
_entity.id
_entity.type
_entity.pdbx_description
1 polymer ?
#
loop_
_entity_poly.entity_id
_entity_poly.type
_entity_poly.pdbx_seq_one_letter_code
_entity_poly.pdbx_strand_id
1 'polypeptide(L)'
;MMRIFMIVPMLCLSMAALAADSFDLQVANIELLQDKNIQKEVKITTAQHSKLESLAQAYNNKTKAKVEEYQKAKKGIDGDFQRFMLQQHDELRTNVLKELSAAQLKRLREITLQAVGPRALLDKAVAKKVGMSDAEFTKFRAAIVEGDQKIAKIKKQVSDKIRPKYANVQKPKTKEEAEKLQASLNKDLESEMHKHDAEMKTIIAESEKKTAAIVKKEYLQRLKALMGTPFLPPKSSAFAPKGNGKG
;
A
#
# COMPACT_ATOMS: atom_id res chain seq x y z
N MET A 1 0.81 46.89 -58.38
CA MET A 1 -0.20 46.63 -57.31
C MET A 1 0.21 45.34 -56.61
N MET A 2 0.77 45.44 -55.40
CA MET A 2 1.30 44.30 -54.63
C MET A 2 0.37 44.08 -53.43
N ARG A 3 -0.28 42.92 -53.35
CA ARG A 3 -1.14 42.53 -52.22
C ARG A 3 -0.33 41.69 -51.24
N ILE A 4 -0.27 42.20 -50.01
CA ILE A 4 0.39 41.66 -48.82
C ILE A 4 -0.41 40.46 -48.32
N PHE A 5 0.20 39.28 -48.24
CA PHE A 5 -0.31 38.13 -47.49
C PHE A 5 0.23 38.17 -46.06
N MET A 6 -0.68 38.25 -45.10
CA MET A 6 -0.42 38.28 -43.67
C MET A 6 -0.24 36.84 -43.17
N ILE A 7 0.98 36.46 -42.78
CA ILE A 7 1.29 35.15 -42.18
C ILE A 7 1.02 35.24 -40.67
N VAL A 8 0.02 34.51 -40.19
CA VAL A 8 -0.23 34.27 -38.77
C VAL A 8 0.79 33.23 -38.28
N PRO A 9 1.65 33.52 -37.28
CA PRO A 9 2.52 32.51 -36.71
C PRO A 9 1.68 31.59 -35.82
N MET A 10 1.46 30.37 -36.31
CA MET A 10 0.88 29.28 -35.53
C MET A 10 1.86 28.90 -34.42
N LEU A 11 1.57 29.30 -33.19
CA LEU A 11 2.33 28.94 -32.01
C LEU A 11 2.15 27.44 -31.76
N CYS A 12 3.06 26.62 -32.29
CA CYS A 12 3.17 25.22 -31.92
C CYS A 12 3.60 25.14 -30.44
N LEU A 13 2.64 24.96 -29.52
CA LEU A 13 2.95 24.44 -28.19
C LEU A 13 3.53 23.03 -28.41
N SER A 14 4.84 22.92 -28.29
CA SER A 14 5.51 21.63 -28.16
C SER A 14 5.04 21.00 -26.85
N MET A 15 4.03 20.14 -26.94
CA MET A 15 3.75 19.17 -25.89
C MET A 15 4.92 18.19 -25.86
N ALA A 16 5.97 18.56 -25.12
CA ALA A 16 6.96 17.60 -24.67
C ALA A 16 6.20 16.56 -23.85
N ALA A 17 5.92 15.40 -24.48
CA ALA A 17 5.45 14.22 -23.79
C ALA A 17 6.54 13.82 -22.79
N LEU A 18 6.47 14.37 -21.58
CA LEU A 18 7.26 13.92 -20.45
C LEU A 18 6.90 12.46 -20.24
N ALA A 19 7.78 11.56 -20.70
CA ALA A 19 7.72 10.16 -20.34
C ALA A 19 7.55 10.09 -18.82
N ALA A 20 6.54 9.36 -18.35
CA ALA A 20 6.31 9.21 -16.93
C ALA A 20 7.61 8.73 -16.25
N ASP A 21 8.05 9.43 -15.18
CA ASP A 21 9.25 9.04 -14.45
C ASP A 21 9.03 7.60 -13.94
N SER A 22 9.91 6.68 -14.32
CA SER A 22 9.90 5.29 -13.85
C SER A 22 9.77 5.19 -12.32
N PHE A 23 10.29 6.19 -11.59
CA PHE A 23 10.13 6.31 -10.15
C PHE A 23 8.66 6.52 -9.73
N ASP A 24 7.91 7.39 -10.42
CA ASP A 24 6.49 7.62 -10.11
C ASP A 24 5.68 6.33 -10.34
N LEU A 25 5.97 5.62 -11.43
CA LEU A 25 5.36 4.33 -11.74
C LEU A 25 5.70 3.22 -10.74
N GLN A 26 6.84 3.27 -10.06
CA GLN A 26 7.23 2.27 -9.06
C GLN A 26 6.56 2.55 -7.71
N VAL A 27 6.46 3.83 -7.34
CA VAL A 27 6.04 4.22 -5.99
C VAL A 27 4.53 4.44 -5.90
N ALA A 28 3.85 4.82 -6.99
CA ALA A 28 2.40 5.03 -6.96
C ALA A 28 1.63 3.77 -6.51
N ASN A 29 0.75 3.95 -5.54
CA ASN A 29 -0.16 2.91 -5.02
C ASN A 29 -1.55 3.11 -5.63
N ILE A 30 -2.05 2.09 -6.35
CA ILE A 30 -3.34 2.17 -7.06
C ILE A 30 -4.53 1.96 -6.13
N GLU A 31 -4.34 1.33 -4.97
CA GLU A 31 -5.37 1.07 -3.98
C GLU A 31 -5.91 2.39 -3.40
N LEU A 32 -5.07 3.42 -3.31
CA LEU A 32 -5.49 4.78 -2.91
C LEU A 32 -6.52 5.39 -3.86
N LEU A 33 -6.56 4.97 -5.13
CA LEU A 33 -7.55 5.46 -6.09
C LEU A 33 -8.96 4.95 -5.80
N GLN A 34 -9.17 4.07 -4.82
CA GLN A 34 -10.51 3.72 -4.35
C GLN A 34 -11.17 4.88 -3.56
N ASP A 35 -10.38 5.81 -3.01
CA ASP A 35 -10.89 6.98 -2.28
C ASP A 35 -11.27 8.11 -3.25
N LYS A 36 -12.54 8.53 -3.23
CA LYS A 36 -13.07 9.59 -4.10
C LYS A 36 -12.39 10.95 -3.89
N ASN A 37 -11.90 11.25 -2.69
CA ASN A 37 -11.16 12.49 -2.42
C ASN A 37 -9.76 12.45 -3.03
N ILE A 38 -9.11 11.28 -3.02
CA ILE A 38 -7.83 11.08 -3.72
C ILE A 38 -8.05 11.17 -5.23
N GLN A 39 -9.11 10.57 -5.77
CA GLN A 39 -9.45 10.72 -7.19
C GLN A 39 -9.65 12.19 -7.59
N LYS A 40 -10.33 12.99 -6.75
CA LYS A 40 -10.50 14.44 -6.97
C LYS A 40 -9.16 15.19 -6.92
N GLU A 41 -8.31 14.88 -5.94
CA GLU A 41 -6.99 15.48 -5.78
C GLU A 41 -6.06 15.17 -6.97
N VAL A 42 -6.07 13.91 -7.42
CA VAL A 42 -5.36 13.45 -8.62
C VAL A 42 -6.04 13.93 -9.90
N LYS A 43 -7.24 14.54 -9.82
CA LYS A 43 -8.00 15.04 -10.97
C LYS A 43 -8.32 13.93 -11.98
N ILE A 44 -8.78 12.79 -11.50
CA ILE A 44 -9.28 11.71 -12.35
C ILE A 44 -10.53 12.20 -13.10
N THR A 45 -10.50 12.11 -14.43
CA THR A 45 -11.65 12.48 -15.27
C THR A 45 -12.73 11.40 -15.25
N THR A 46 -13.97 11.74 -15.63
CA THR A 46 -15.06 10.76 -15.77
C THR A 46 -14.70 9.63 -16.74
N ALA A 47 -14.02 9.95 -17.85
CA ALA A 47 -13.57 8.95 -18.82
C ALA A 47 -12.53 8.00 -18.22
N GLN A 48 -11.53 8.54 -17.50
CA GLN A 48 -10.55 7.72 -16.78
C GLN A 48 -11.23 6.86 -15.71
N HIS A 49 -12.14 7.43 -14.91
CA HIS A 49 -12.89 6.68 -13.90
C HIS A 49 -13.60 5.47 -14.50
N SER A 50 -14.31 5.66 -15.63
CA SER A 50 -14.99 4.55 -16.31
C SER A 50 -14.02 3.45 -16.75
N LYS A 51 -12.84 3.81 -17.24
CA LYS A 51 -11.80 2.82 -17.61
C LYS A 51 -11.22 2.10 -16.39
N LEU A 52 -10.91 2.84 -15.31
CA LEU A 52 -10.40 2.28 -14.06
C LEU A 52 -11.38 1.26 -13.46
N GLU A 53 -12.68 1.60 -13.48
CA GLU A 53 -13.75 0.70 -13.04
C GLU A 53 -13.82 -0.57 -13.91
N SER A 54 -13.72 -0.43 -15.23
CA SER A 54 -13.70 -1.58 -16.14
C SER A 54 -12.49 -2.50 -15.89
N LEU A 55 -11.30 -1.93 -15.65
CA LEU A 55 -10.10 -2.69 -15.28
C LEU A 55 -10.27 -3.43 -13.95
N ALA A 56 -10.85 -2.76 -12.94
CA ALA A 56 -11.13 -3.37 -11.64
C ALA A 56 -12.15 -4.52 -11.76
N GLN A 57 -13.20 -4.36 -12.56
CA GLN A 57 -14.18 -5.42 -12.85
C GLN A 57 -13.52 -6.62 -13.54
N ALA A 58 -12.65 -6.39 -14.52
CA ALA A 58 -11.91 -7.45 -15.19
C ALA A 58 -11.03 -8.24 -14.19
N TYR A 59 -10.29 -7.54 -13.32
CA TYR A 59 -9.51 -8.16 -12.24
C TYR A 59 -10.39 -8.97 -11.28
N ASN A 60 -11.50 -8.39 -10.81
CA ASN A 60 -12.42 -9.05 -9.88
C ASN A 60 -13.02 -10.32 -10.49
N ASN A 61 -13.39 -10.30 -11.77
CA ASN A 61 -13.93 -11.47 -12.46
C ASN A 61 -12.89 -12.60 -12.55
N LYS A 62 -11.64 -12.29 -12.94
CA LYS A 62 -10.56 -13.28 -13.03
C LYS A 62 -10.21 -13.89 -11.66
N THR A 63 -10.11 -13.06 -10.63
CA THR A 63 -9.76 -13.51 -9.27
C THR A 63 -10.90 -14.30 -8.63
N LYS A 64 -12.15 -13.87 -8.80
CA LYS A 64 -13.33 -14.63 -8.34
C LYS A 64 -13.40 -16.01 -8.98
N ALA A 65 -13.17 -16.12 -10.29
CA ALA A 65 -13.16 -17.41 -10.98
C ALA A 65 -12.08 -18.35 -10.41
N LYS A 66 -10.87 -17.83 -10.12
CA LYS A 66 -9.79 -18.63 -9.52
C LYS A 66 -10.10 -19.08 -8.09
N VAL A 67 -10.72 -18.21 -7.29
CA VAL A 67 -11.19 -18.55 -5.95
C VAL A 67 -12.25 -19.66 -6.01
N GLU A 68 -13.23 -19.55 -6.91
CA GLU A 68 -14.26 -20.58 -7.09
C GLU A 68 -13.69 -21.92 -7.56
N GLU A 69 -12.70 -21.91 -8.46
CA GLU A 69 -11.95 -23.10 -8.89
C GLU A 69 -11.32 -23.82 -7.69
N TYR A 70 -10.60 -23.07 -6.84
CA TYR A 70 -9.93 -23.62 -5.65
C TYR A 70 -10.93 -24.13 -4.61
N GLN A 71 -12.03 -23.40 -4.38
CA GLN A 71 -13.09 -23.83 -3.48
C GLN A 71 -13.76 -25.11 -3.95
N LYS A 72 -14.10 -25.22 -5.24
CA LYS A 72 -14.68 -26.44 -5.84
C LYS A 72 -13.72 -27.64 -5.73
N ALA A 73 -12.43 -27.39 -5.94
CA ALA A 73 -11.38 -28.39 -5.80
C ALA A 73 -11.01 -28.70 -4.33
N LYS A 74 -11.62 -28.03 -3.34
CA LYS A 74 -11.27 -28.10 -1.91
C LYS A 74 -9.77 -27.89 -1.65
N LYS A 75 -9.11 -27.08 -2.48
CA LYS A 75 -7.69 -26.76 -2.35
C LYS A 75 -7.51 -25.61 -1.37
N GLY A 76 -6.50 -25.70 -0.51
CA GLY A 76 -6.03 -24.58 0.27
C GLY A 76 -5.29 -23.55 -0.60
N ILE A 77 -4.98 -22.38 -0.03
CA ILE A 77 -4.12 -21.39 -0.68
C ILE A 77 -2.71 -21.99 -0.77
N ASP A 78 -2.21 -22.14 -1.99
CA ASP A 78 -0.86 -22.64 -2.30
C ASP A 78 -0.03 -21.59 -3.05
N GLY A 79 1.19 -21.96 -3.43
CA GLY A 79 2.10 -21.08 -4.15
C GLY A 79 1.61 -20.70 -5.54
N ASP A 80 0.85 -21.57 -6.21
CA ASP A 80 0.26 -21.28 -7.53
C ASP A 80 -0.84 -20.24 -7.43
N PHE A 81 -1.72 -20.37 -6.44
CA PHE A 81 -2.75 -19.38 -6.15
C PHE A 81 -2.13 -18.02 -5.84
N GLN A 82 -1.10 -17.99 -4.98
CA GLN A 82 -0.41 -16.74 -4.62
C GLN A 82 0.25 -16.08 -5.83
N ARG A 83 0.96 -16.86 -6.67
CA ARG A 83 1.57 -16.36 -7.91
C ARG A 83 0.53 -15.79 -8.86
N PHE A 84 -0.58 -16.50 -9.05
CA PHE A 84 -1.68 -16.01 -9.90
C PHE A 84 -2.23 -14.68 -9.37
N MET A 85 -2.53 -14.58 -8.08
CA MET A 85 -3.04 -13.35 -7.48
C MET A 85 -2.06 -12.18 -7.65
N LEU A 86 -0.75 -12.42 -7.45
CA LEU A 86 0.28 -11.41 -7.67
C LEU A 86 0.34 -10.97 -9.14
N GLN A 87 0.32 -11.90 -10.08
CA GLN A 87 0.33 -11.58 -11.52
C GLN A 87 -0.89 -10.76 -11.93
N GLN A 88 -2.09 -11.10 -11.43
CA GLN A 88 -3.31 -10.34 -11.72
C GLN A 88 -3.26 -8.94 -11.12
N HIS A 89 -2.68 -8.80 -9.93
CA HIS A 89 -2.47 -7.50 -9.30
C HIS A 89 -1.46 -6.64 -10.09
N ASP A 90 -0.34 -7.21 -10.51
CA ASP A 90 0.66 -6.53 -11.34
C ASP A 90 0.08 -6.08 -12.69
N GLU A 91 -0.76 -6.92 -13.32
CA GLU A 91 -1.47 -6.59 -14.57
C GLU A 91 -2.44 -5.42 -14.35
N LEU A 92 -3.28 -5.50 -13.30
CA LEU A 92 -4.20 -4.42 -12.94
C LEU A 92 -3.44 -3.11 -12.70
N ARG A 93 -2.41 -3.15 -11.85
CA ARG A 93 -1.57 -2.02 -11.52
C ARG A 93 -0.97 -1.38 -12.76
N THR A 94 -0.38 -2.19 -13.63
CA THR A 94 0.22 -1.71 -14.88
C THR A 94 -0.79 -1.00 -15.76
N ASN A 95 -1.98 -1.57 -15.94
CA ASN A 95 -3.01 -1.00 -16.80
C ASN A 95 -3.65 0.26 -16.19
N VAL A 96 -3.87 0.28 -14.87
CA VAL A 96 -4.37 1.46 -14.16
C VAL A 96 -3.40 2.64 -14.30
N LEU A 97 -2.10 2.41 -14.07
CA LEU A 97 -1.11 3.49 -14.12
C LEU A 97 -0.90 4.03 -15.54
N LYS A 98 -1.11 3.21 -16.58
CA LYS A 98 -1.07 3.66 -18.00
C LYS A 98 -2.19 4.64 -18.35
N GLU A 99 -3.31 4.59 -17.66
CA GLU A 99 -4.43 5.52 -17.88
C GLU A 99 -4.19 6.90 -17.24
N LEU A 100 -3.13 7.05 -16.44
CA LEU A 100 -2.80 8.29 -15.77
C LEU A 100 -1.75 9.08 -16.56
N SER A 101 -1.97 10.39 -16.69
CA SER A 101 -0.95 11.31 -17.18
C SER A 101 0.23 11.41 -16.21
N ALA A 102 1.38 11.92 -16.68
CA ALA A 102 2.57 12.10 -15.84
C ALA A 102 2.30 12.96 -14.58
N ALA A 103 1.50 14.03 -14.71
CA ALA A 103 1.12 14.86 -13.57
C ALA A 103 0.26 14.11 -12.54
N GLN A 104 -0.66 13.27 -13.01
CA GLN A 104 -1.51 12.44 -12.16
C GLN A 104 -0.70 11.36 -11.44
N LEU A 105 0.23 10.70 -12.14
CA LEU A 105 1.16 9.73 -11.56
C LEU A 105 2.04 10.35 -10.48
N LYS A 106 2.64 11.51 -10.76
CA LYS A 106 3.42 12.25 -9.78
C LYS A 106 2.60 12.56 -8.53
N ARG A 107 1.37 13.06 -8.71
CA ARG A 107 0.51 13.39 -7.57
C ARG A 107 0.10 12.15 -6.77
N LEU A 108 -0.20 11.04 -7.44
CA LEU A 108 -0.50 9.78 -6.78
C LEU A 108 0.70 9.26 -5.98
N ARG A 109 1.92 9.34 -6.54
CA ARG A 109 3.15 9.01 -5.83
C ARG A 109 3.36 9.88 -4.59
N GLU A 110 3.13 11.18 -4.69
CA GLU A 110 3.22 12.12 -3.55
C GLU A 110 2.28 11.70 -2.41
N ILE A 111 1.00 11.45 -2.73
CA ILE A 111 0.00 11.01 -1.75
C ILE A 111 0.37 9.63 -1.18
N THR A 112 0.90 8.73 -2.01
CA THR A 112 1.39 7.41 -1.57
C THR A 112 2.48 7.56 -0.51
N LEU A 113 3.48 8.41 -0.78
CA LEU A 113 4.56 8.68 0.17
C LEU A 113 4.05 9.33 1.45
N GLN A 114 3.07 10.24 1.37
CA GLN A 114 2.45 10.85 2.55
C GLN A 114 1.70 9.83 3.42
N ALA A 115 0.96 8.91 2.80
CA ALA A 115 0.20 7.88 3.50
C ALA A 115 1.12 6.89 4.25
N VAL A 116 2.27 6.55 3.65
CA VAL A 116 3.23 5.61 4.25
C VAL A 116 4.19 6.30 5.23
N GLY A 117 4.49 7.59 5.02
CA GLY A 117 5.39 8.36 5.88
C GLY A 117 6.84 7.86 5.80
N PRO A 118 7.61 7.90 6.92
CA PRO A 118 9.00 7.44 6.96
C PRO A 118 9.19 5.97 6.57
N ARG A 119 8.15 5.13 6.71
CA ARG A 119 8.21 3.72 6.29
C ARG A 119 8.40 3.56 4.78
N ALA A 120 8.21 4.61 3.99
CA ALA A 120 8.49 4.57 2.56
C ALA A 120 9.95 4.22 2.24
N LEU A 121 10.88 4.43 3.18
CA LEU A 121 12.28 4.02 3.02
C LEU A 121 12.50 2.50 2.96
N LEU A 122 11.48 1.69 3.28
CA LEU A 122 11.50 0.24 3.05
C LEU A 122 11.38 -0.13 1.57
N ASP A 123 10.85 0.77 0.74
CA ASP A 123 10.85 0.63 -0.70
C ASP A 123 12.23 0.98 -1.27
N LYS A 124 12.81 0.07 -2.05
CA LYS A 124 14.16 0.23 -2.59
C LYS A 124 14.26 1.41 -3.56
N ALA A 125 13.22 1.67 -4.36
CA ALA A 125 13.21 2.79 -5.30
C ALA A 125 13.18 4.13 -4.54
N VAL A 126 12.39 4.22 -3.48
CA VAL A 126 12.35 5.40 -2.59
C VAL A 126 13.69 5.59 -1.89
N ALA A 127 14.23 4.54 -1.26
CA ALA A 127 15.53 4.59 -0.58
C ALA A 127 16.64 5.09 -1.52
N LYS A 128 16.69 4.56 -2.74
CA LYS A 128 17.63 5.01 -3.78
C LYS A 128 17.39 6.47 -4.18
N LYS A 129 16.12 6.89 -4.39
CA LYS A 129 15.77 8.27 -4.77
C LYS A 129 16.16 9.29 -3.71
N VAL A 130 16.15 8.91 -2.42
CA VAL A 130 16.64 9.75 -1.32
C VAL A 130 18.14 9.60 -1.04
N GLY A 131 18.86 8.84 -1.86
CA GLY A 131 20.32 8.70 -1.79
C GLY A 131 20.81 7.76 -0.68
N MET A 132 19.98 6.85 -0.19
CA MET A 132 20.43 5.77 0.68
C MET A 132 21.22 4.75 -0.16
N SER A 133 22.42 4.38 0.29
CA SER A 133 23.23 3.35 -0.37
C SER A 133 22.60 1.96 -0.24
N ASP A 134 22.93 1.03 -1.13
CA ASP A 134 22.47 -0.37 -1.03
C ASP A 134 22.89 -1.03 0.30
N ALA A 135 24.07 -0.68 0.82
CA ALA A 135 24.56 -1.17 2.11
C ALA A 135 23.73 -0.63 3.29
N GLU A 136 23.39 0.66 3.29
CA GLU A 136 22.52 1.24 4.31
C GLU A 136 21.10 0.70 4.21
N PHE A 137 20.56 0.56 3.00
CA PHE A 137 19.23 -0.03 2.76
C PHE A 137 19.16 -1.47 3.28
N THR A 138 20.19 -2.27 3.01
CA THR A 138 20.26 -3.65 3.49
C THR A 138 20.27 -3.71 5.02
N LYS A 139 21.08 -2.86 5.68
CA LYS A 139 21.11 -2.77 7.14
C LYS A 139 19.76 -2.27 7.71
N PHE A 140 19.16 -1.27 7.08
CA PHE A 140 17.86 -0.71 7.49
C PHE A 140 16.76 -1.76 7.41
N ARG A 141 16.66 -2.47 6.28
CA ARG A 141 15.70 -3.56 6.09
C ARG A 141 15.95 -4.70 7.07
N ALA A 142 17.20 -5.09 7.28
CA ALA A 142 17.54 -6.17 8.20
C ALA A 142 17.09 -5.85 9.65
N ALA A 143 17.28 -4.61 10.11
CA ALA A 143 16.83 -4.19 11.44
C ALA A 143 15.30 -4.34 11.61
N ILE A 144 14.53 -4.00 10.58
CA ILE A 144 13.06 -4.13 10.59
C ILE A 144 12.66 -5.61 10.55
N VAL A 145 13.23 -6.39 9.63
CA VAL A 145 12.94 -7.83 9.50
C VAL A 145 13.26 -8.59 10.78
N GLU A 146 14.33 -8.26 11.48
CA GLU A 146 14.66 -8.87 12.78
C GLU A 146 13.56 -8.61 13.82
N GLY A 147 13.05 -7.38 13.91
CA GLY A 147 11.93 -7.04 14.80
C GLY A 147 10.65 -7.78 14.42
N ASP A 148 10.30 -7.81 13.13
CA ASP A 148 9.13 -8.52 12.62
C ASP A 148 9.20 -10.02 12.90
N GLN A 149 10.38 -10.64 12.76
CA GLN A 149 10.60 -12.05 13.07
C GLN A 149 10.40 -12.35 14.56
N LYS A 150 10.89 -11.47 15.46
CA LYS A 150 10.68 -11.59 16.91
C LYS A 150 9.19 -11.50 17.25
N ILE A 151 8.47 -10.53 16.68
CA ILE A 151 7.01 -10.39 16.87
C ILE A 151 6.25 -11.58 16.28
N ALA A 152 6.63 -12.07 15.10
CA ALA A 152 6.02 -13.24 14.48
C ALA A 152 6.19 -14.50 15.33
N LYS A 153 7.33 -14.65 16.01
CA LYS A 153 7.56 -15.74 16.97
C LYS A 153 6.59 -15.66 18.16
N ILE A 154 6.36 -14.47 18.71
CA ILE A 154 5.36 -14.26 19.78
C ILE A 154 3.97 -14.63 19.28
N LYS A 155 3.56 -14.12 18.11
CA LYS A 155 2.25 -14.45 17.50
C LYS A 155 2.08 -15.95 17.28
N LYS A 156 3.15 -16.63 16.85
CA LYS A 156 3.16 -18.09 16.70
C LYS A 156 2.98 -18.79 18.05
N GLN A 157 3.70 -18.38 19.09
CA GLN A 157 3.57 -18.94 20.43
C GLN A 157 2.14 -18.78 20.99
N VAL A 158 1.55 -17.60 20.83
CA VAL A 158 0.15 -17.34 21.19
C VAL A 158 -0.79 -18.24 20.40
N SER A 159 -0.62 -18.33 19.09
CA SER A 159 -1.43 -19.21 18.24
C SER A 159 -1.31 -20.68 18.63
N ASP A 160 -0.10 -21.17 18.89
CA ASP A 160 0.17 -22.56 19.28
C ASP A 160 -0.44 -22.89 20.65
N LYS A 161 -0.56 -21.89 21.54
CA LYS A 161 -1.23 -22.04 22.85
C LYS A 161 -2.76 -22.05 22.74
N ILE A 162 -3.32 -21.20 21.88
CA ILE A 162 -4.77 -21.06 21.73
C ILE A 162 -5.36 -22.16 20.84
N ARG A 163 -4.65 -22.58 19.78
CA ARG A 163 -5.15 -23.53 18.78
C ARG A 163 -5.70 -24.84 19.38
N PRO A 164 -5.06 -25.50 20.37
CA PRO A 164 -5.59 -26.72 20.96
C PRO A 164 -6.97 -26.55 21.61
N LYS A 165 -7.27 -25.38 22.18
CA LYS A 165 -8.58 -25.07 22.80
C LYS A 165 -9.74 -25.11 21.80
N TYR A 166 -9.44 -24.81 20.53
CA TYR A 166 -10.44 -24.72 19.47
C TYR A 166 -10.38 -25.88 18.47
N ALA A 167 -9.43 -26.80 18.61
CA ALA A 167 -9.21 -27.90 17.67
C ALA A 167 -10.40 -28.87 17.56
N ASN A 168 -11.14 -29.07 18.65
CA ASN A 168 -12.26 -30.01 18.74
C ASN A 168 -13.62 -29.31 18.84
N VAL A 169 -13.68 -27.99 18.63
CA VAL A 169 -14.96 -27.26 18.66
C VAL A 169 -15.77 -27.63 17.41
N GLN A 170 -17.03 -27.98 17.61
CA GLN A 170 -17.92 -28.35 16.51
C GLN A 170 -18.01 -27.22 15.48
N LYS A 171 -17.92 -27.59 14.19
CA LYS A 171 -18.02 -26.63 13.10
C LYS A 171 -19.37 -25.89 13.17
N PRO A 172 -19.37 -24.54 13.15
CA PRO A 172 -20.61 -23.76 13.13
C PRO A 172 -21.51 -24.15 11.96
N LYS A 173 -22.80 -24.29 12.23
CA LYS A 173 -23.85 -24.56 11.23
C LYS A 173 -24.57 -23.29 10.80
N THR A 174 -24.55 -22.25 11.64
CA THR A 174 -25.17 -20.95 11.34
C THR A 174 -24.14 -19.82 11.34
N LYS A 175 -24.51 -18.69 10.73
CA LYS A 175 -23.71 -17.47 10.75
C LYS A 175 -23.49 -16.96 12.19
N GLU A 176 -24.53 -16.99 13.01
CA GLU A 176 -24.48 -16.54 14.41
C GLU A 176 -23.54 -17.41 15.26
N GLU A 177 -23.55 -18.73 15.06
CA GLU A 177 -22.59 -19.64 15.71
C GLU A 177 -21.15 -19.35 15.27
N ALA A 178 -20.94 -19.06 13.99
CA ALA A 178 -19.61 -18.72 13.46
C ALA A 178 -19.10 -17.40 14.05
N GLU A 179 -19.96 -16.39 14.15
CA GLU A 179 -19.64 -15.10 14.76
C GLU A 179 -19.31 -15.24 16.25
N LYS A 180 -20.10 -16.03 17.01
CA LYS A 180 -19.83 -16.30 18.43
C LYS A 180 -18.50 -17.05 18.63
N LEU A 181 -18.21 -18.04 17.79
CA LEU A 181 -16.96 -18.79 17.84
C LEU A 181 -15.77 -17.88 17.51
N GLN A 182 -15.87 -17.07 16.46
CA GLN A 182 -14.83 -16.13 16.07
C GLN A 182 -14.59 -15.07 17.14
N ALA A 183 -15.65 -14.52 17.75
CA ALA A 183 -15.55 -13.57 18.84
C ALA A 183 -14.83 -14.16 20.06
N SER A 184 -15.16 -15.41 20.41
CA SER A 184 -14.49 -16.13 21.50
C SER A 184 -13.01 -16.35 21.20
N LEU A 185 -12.68 -16.81 19.98
CA LEU A 185 -11.30 -16.98 19.52
C LEU A 185 -10.52 -15.67 19.55
N ASN A 186 -11.11 -14.59 19.05
CA ASN A 186 -10.49 -13.26 19.04
C ASN A 186 -10.22 -12.76 20.46
N LYS A 187 -11.19 -12.91 21.38
CA LYS A 187 -11.04 -12.52 22.79
C LYS A 187 -9.89 -13.27 23.46
N ASP A 188 -9.79 -14.57 23.23
CA ASP A 188 -8.72 -15.40 23.79
C ASP A 188 -7.34 -15.06 23.19
N LEU A 189 -7.28 -14.85 21.88
CA LEU A 189 -6.06 -14.39 21.19
C LEU A 189 -5.62 -13.02 21.72
N GLU A 190 -6.53 -12.07 21.84
CA GLU A 190 -6.24 -10.72 22.33
C GLU A 190 -5.76 -10.74 23.79
N SER A 191 -6.47 -11.48 24.66
CA SER A 191 -6.08 -11.67 26.06
C SER A 191 -4.69 -12.29 26.21
N GLU A 192 -4.35 -13.28 25.38
CA GLU A 192 -3.03 -13.90 25.41
C GLU A 192 -1.95 -12.99 24.79
N MET A 193 -2.25 -12.29 23.70
CA MET A 193 -1.35 -11.30 23.09
C MET A 193 -1.01 -10.17 24.06
N HIS A 194 -1.98 -9.69 24.85
CA HIS A 194 -1.77 -8.62 25.83
C HIS A 194 -0.70 -8.96 26.87
N LYS A 195 -0.50 -10.25 27.18
CA LYS A 195 0.56 -10.69 28.11
C LYS A 195 1.96 -10.43 27.55
N HIS A 196 2.09 -10.27 26.24
CA HIS A 196 3.34 -9.98 25.53
C HIS A 196 3.49 -8.50 25.15
N ASP A 197 2.59 -7.60 25.57
CA ASP A 197 2.64 -6.19 25.15
C ASP A 197 3.96 -5.51 25.51
N ALA A 198 4.50 -5.76 26.70
CA ALA A 198 5.77 -5.18 27.13
C ALA A 198 6.95 -5.69 26.29
N GLU A 199 6.96 -6.98 25.97
CA GLU A 199 7.99 -7.61 25.13
C GLU A 199 7.92 -7.06 23.70
N MET A 200 6.72 -7.00 23.11
CA MET A 200 6.50 -6.42 21.78
C MET A 200 6.90 -4.95 21.72
N LYS A 201 6.56 -4.14 22.72
CA LYS A 201 6.99 -2.73 22.81
C LYS A 201 8.51 -2.61 22.85
N THR A 202 9.18 -3.49 23.59
CA THR A 202 10.64 -3.52 23.66
C THR A 202 11.26 -3.85 22.30
N ILE A 203 10.74 -4.88 21.62
CA ILE A 203 11.18 -5.25 20.27
C ILE A 203 11.00 -4.10 19.28
N ILE A 204 9.86 -3.41 19.33
CA ILE A 204 9.57 -2.25 18.48
C ILE A 204 10.58 -1.13 18.77
N ALA A 205 10.80 -0.77 20.04
CA ALA A 205 11.74 0.28 20.42
C ALA A 205 13.20 -0.05 20.02
N GLU A 206 13.61 -1.31 20.13
CA GLU A 206 14.92 -1.77 19.65
C GLU A 206 15.07 -1.60 18.13
N SER A 207 14.04 -2.00 17.37
CA SER A 207 14.02 -1.85 15.91
C SER A 207 14.02 -0.38 15.49
N GLU A 208 13.24 0.47 16.17
CA GLU A 208 13.22 1.91 15.97
C GLU A 208 14.59 2.55 16.27
N LYS A 209 15.26 2.15 17.35
CA LYS A 209 16.61 2.62 17.68
C LYS A 209 17.63 2.23 16.60
N LYS A 210 17.59 0.97 16.14
CA LYS A 210 18.49 0.47 15.08
C LYS A 210 18.26 1.20 13.76
N THR A 211 17.01 1.40 13.39
CA THR A 211 16.65 2.10 12.15
C THR A 211 16.98 3.58 12.20
N ALA A 212 16.74 4.26 13.33
CA ALA A 212 17.10 5.66 13.54
C ALA A 212 18.62 5.92 13.43
N ALA A 213 19.45 4.95 13.83
CA ALA A 213 20.90 5.04 13.67
C ALA A 213 21.37 4.99 12.20
N ILE A 214 20.52 4.52 11.29
CA ILE A 214 20.82 4.37 9.85
C ILE A 214 20.18 5.51 9.05
N VAL A 215 18.98 5.95 9.44
CA VAL A 215 18.21 6.97 8.73
C VAL A 215 18.78 8.35 9.02
N LYS A 216 19.50 8.90 8.05
CA LYS A 216 20.06 10.25 8.12
C LYS A 216 19.00 11.33 7.92
N LYS A 217 19.24 12.51 8.48
CA LYS A 217 18.37 13.68 8.36
C LYS A 217 18.13 14.08 6.90
N GLU A 218 19.16 13.95 6.06
CA GLU A 218 19.10 14.28 4.63
C GLU A 218 18.14 13.34 3.88
N TYR A 219 18.04 12.06 4.29
CA TYR A 219 17.10 11.11 3.69
C TYR A 219 15.66 11.52 3.98
N LEU A 220 15.39 11.93 5.22
CA LEU A 220 14.07 12.41 5.64
C LEU A 220 13.70 13.74 4.97
N GLN A 221 14.66 14.65 4.78
CA GLN A 221 14.44 15.90 4.06
C GLN A 221 14.11 15.65 2.58
N ARG A 222 14.87 14.77 1.91
CA ARG A 222 14.59 14.38 0.52
C ARG A 222 13.27 13.63 0.39
N LEU A 223 12.94 12.76 1.33
CA LEU A 223 11.63 12.10 1.38
C LEU A 223 10.49 13.12 1.52
N LYS A 224 10.63 14.10 2.42
CA LYS A 224 9.67 15.19 2.58
C LYS A 224 9.49 16.01 1.29
N ALA A 225 10.58 16.25 0.55
CA ALA A 225 10.49 16.91 -0.76
C ALA A 225 9.74 16.04 -1.79
N LEU A 226 9.94 14.71 -1.78
CA LEU A 226 9.22 13.79 -2.67
C LEU A 226 7.74 13.64 -2.33
N MET A 227 7.32 13.95 -1.10
CA MET A 227 5.92 13.95 -0.67
C MET A 227 5.13 15.14 -1.24
N GLY A 228 5.78 16.20 -1.72
CA GLY A 228 5.11 17.35 -2.33
C GLY A 228 4.12 18.06 -1.40
N THR A 229 3.07 18.64 -1.98
CA THR A 229 2.06 19.39 -1.23
C THR A 229 1.21 18.45 -0.36
N PRO A 230 0.99 18.74 0.93
CA PRO A 230 0.13 17.93 1.80
C PRO A 230 -1.25 17.68 1.20
N PHE A 231 -1.68 16.42 1.20
CA PHE A 231 -3.06 16.04 0.92
C PHE A 231 -3.88 16.23 2.19
N LEU A 232 -4.92 17.06 2.09
CA LEU A 232 -5.81 17.38 3.20
C LEU A 232 -7.20 16.78 2.89
N PRO A 233 -7.46 15.52 3.24
CA PRO A 233 -8.76 14.95 3.00
C PRO A 233 -9.82 15.66 3.87
N PRO A 234 -11.10 15.66 3.46
CA PRO A 234 -12.19 16.14 4.32
C PRO A 234 -12.18 15.43 5.67
N LYS A 235 -12.57 16.13 6.75
CA LYS A 235 -12.57 15.61 8.14
C LYS A 235 -13.36 14.29 8.32
N SER A 236 -14.27 13.97 7.40
CA SER A 236 -15.09 12.76 7.42
C SER A 236 -14.48 11.57 6.65
N SER A 237 -13.26 11.68 6.11
CA SER A 237 -12.64 10.59 5.36
C SER A 237 -12.00 9.55 6.29
N ALA A 238 -11.91 8.30 5.81
CA ALA A 238 -11.20 7.22 6.49
C ALA A 238 -9.68 7.48 6.67
N PHE A 239 -9.14 8.47 5.95
CA PHE A 239 -7.73 8.87 5.96
C PHE A 239 -7.49 10.22 6.67
N ALA A 240 -8.52 10.83 7.25
CA ALA A 240 -8.31 11.99 8.10
C ALA A 240 -7.37 11.58 9.24
N PRO A 241 -6.29 12.35 9.53
CA PRO A 241 -5.50 12.10 10.71
C PRO A 241 -6.47 12.15 11.89
N LYS A 242 -6.71 11.00 12.52
CA LYS A 242 -7.40 10.96 13.82
C LYS A 242 -6.55 11.85 14.70
N GLY A 243 -7.05 13.05 15.00
CA GLY A 243 -6.27 14.05 15.72
C GLY A 243 -5.69 13.37 16.94
N ASN A 244 -4.36 13.32 17.02
CA ASN A 244 -3.70 12.98 18.26
C ASN A 244 -4.17 14.03 19.27
N GLY A 245 -5.11 13.62 20.12
CA GLY A 245 -5.55 14.40 21.24
C GLY A 245 -4.34 14.64 22.12
N LYS A 246 -3.80 15.85 22.00
CA LYS A 246 -3.10 16.66 23.01
C LYS A 246 -1.92 16.02 23.76
N GLY A 247 -0.78 16.73 23.67
CA GLY A 247 0.16 16.91 24.78
C GLY A 247 1.27 15.89 24.84
#